data_AF-A0A520MW19-F1
#
_entry.id   AF-A0A520MW19-F1
#
_cell.length_a   1.000
_cell.length_b   1.000
_cell.length_c   1.000
_cell.angle_alpha   90.00
_cell.angle_beta   90.00
_cell.angle_gamma   90.00
#
_symmetry.space_group_name_H-M   'P 1'
#
loop_
_entity.id
_entity.type
_entity.pdbx_description
1 polymer ?
#
loop_
_entity_poly.entity_id
_entity_poly.type
_entity_poly.pdbx_seq_one_letter_code
_entity_poly.pdbx_strand_id
1 'polypeptide(L)'
;MLKKLNNILESTANPLVPITPWLLRLGLGISFIFHGLGKFPLPPEKMVTWFESMGYMYPEIVTSLVALGEVGAGAGIILGGLNNGNVGNLITRLSGGAVVVIMIGAILIAHSDWLITKKLFMSEQIFLFLIGLYFAIKGNK
;
A
#
# COMPACT_ATOMS: atom_id res chain seq x y z
N MET A 1 -36.45 -9.43 17.35
CA MET A 1 -35.56 -8.27 17.55
C MET A 1 -34.30 -8.35 16.70
N LEU A 2 -33.47 -9.40 16.84
CA LEU A 2 -32.21 -9.57 16.09
C LEU A 2 -32.35 -9.51 14.56
N LYS A 3 -33.31 -10.26 13.98
CA LYS A 3 -33.58 -10.22 12.52
C LYS A 3 -33.98 -8.83 12.01
N LYS A 4 -34.76 -8.08 12.80
CA LYS A 4 -35.19 -6.72 12.44
C LYS A 4 -33.99 -5.77 12.44
N LEU A 5 -33.11 -5.87 13.45
CA LEU A 5 -31.88 -5.08 13.51
C LEU A 5 -30.96 -5.40 12.33
N ASN A 6 -30.75 -6.68 12.01
CA ASN A 6 -29.93 -7.10 10.87
C ASN A 6 -30.46 -6.53 9.55
N ASN A 7 -31.77 -6.62 9.30
CA ASN A 7 -32.38 -6.10 8.08
C ASN A 7 -32.22 -4.58 7.94
N ILE A 8 -32.25 -3.84 9.07
CA ILE A 8 -32.00 -2.39 9.07
C ILE A 8 -30.55 -2.10 8.69
N LEU A 9 -29.58 -2.82 9.29
CA LEU A 9 -28.15 -2.65 8.97
C LEU A 9 -27.86 -2.98 7.51
N GLU A 10 -28.38 -4.09 7.00
CA GLU A 10 -28.28 -4.50 5.60
C GLU A 10 -28.86 -3.46 4.65
N SER A 11 -30.10 -3.01 4.89
CA SER A 11 -30.74 -1.99 4.06
C SER A 11 -29.98 -0.67 4.06
N THR A 12 -29.30 -0.33 5.15
CA THR A 12 -28.50 0.89 5.26
C THR A 12 -27.15 0.76 4.58
N ALA A 13 -26.51 -0.41 4.66
CA ALA A 13 -25.17 -0.65 4.12
C ALA A 13 -25.17 -0.95 2.61
N ASN A 14 -26.20 -1.64 2.10
CA ASN A 14 -26.25 -2.11 0.71
C ASN A 14 -25.95 -1.03 -0.36
N PRO A 15 -26.48 0.21 -0.26
CA PRO A 15 -26.12 1.27 -1.20
C PRO A 15 -24.63 1.67 -1.19
N LEU A 16 -23.93 1.43 -0.08
CA LEU A 16 -22.53 1.77 0.12
C LEU A 16 -21.58 0.62 -0.27
N VAL A 17 -22.05 -0.62 -0.35
CA VAL A 17 -21.20 -1.78 -0.69
C VAL A 17 -20.37 -1.56 -1.95
N PRO A 18 -20.90 -1.04 -3.08
CA PRO A 18 -20.11 -0.84 -4.29
C PRO A 18 -18.95 0.15 -4.15
N ILE A 19 -19.03 1.11 -3.20
CA ILE A 19 -17.97 2.09 -2.95
C ILE A 19 -16.96 1.63 -1.89
N THR A 20 -17.22 0.53 -1.17
CA THR A 20 -16.31 0.06 -0.11
C THR A 20 -14.87 -0.20 -0.58
N PRO A 21 -14.59 -0.71 -1.81
CA PRO A 21 -13.21 -0.86 -2.25
C PRO A 21 -12.49 0.49 -2.38
N TRP A 22 -13.21 1.58 -2.64
CA TRP A 22 -12.61 2.91 -2.73
C TRP A 22 -12.09 3.43 -1.40
N LEU A 23 -12.66 3.01 -0.26
CA LEU A 23 -12.12 3.35 1.06
C LEU A 23 -10.71 2.77 1.22
N LEU A 24 -10.53 1.52 0.82
CA LEU A 24 -9.22 0.86 0.84
C LEU A 24 -8.25 1.44 -0.20
N ARG A 25 -8.74 1.76 -1.42
CA ARG A 25 -7.91 2.36 -2.47
C ARG A 25 -7.38 3.71 -2.07
N LEU A 26 -8.22 4.59 -1.57
CA LEU A 26 -7.82 5.94 -1.20
C LEU A 26 -6.95 5.91 0.04
N GLY A 27 -7.29 5.11 1.06
CA GLY A 27 -6.47 4.95 2.25
C GLY A 27 -5.06 4.46 1.93
N LEU A 28 -4.95 3.35 1.19
CA LEU A 28 -3.66 2.80 0.77
C LEU A 28 -2.93 3.76 -0.18
N GLY A 29 -3.61 4.21 -1.24
CA GLY A 29 -3.00 5.00 -2.30
C GLY A 29 -2.45 6.33 -1.81
N ILE A 30 -3.22 7.06 -1.01
CA ILE A 30 -2.80 8.36 -0.45
C ILE A 30 -1.65 8.16 0.55
N SER A 31 -1.73 7.16 1.44
CA SER A 31 -0.64 6.87 2.38
C SER A 31 0.66 6.58 1.62
N PHE A 32 0.63 5.67 0.64
CA PHE A 32 1.81 5.32 -0.15
C PHE A 32 2.38 6.51 -0.93
N ILE A 33 1.52 7.36 -1.51
CA ILE A 33 1.97 8.60 -2.16
C ILE A 33 2.70 9.48 -1.16
N PHE A 34 2.19 9.69 0.05
CA PHE A 34 2.87 10.54 1.04
C PHE A 34 4.17 9.91 1.58
N HIS A 35 4.22 8.59 1.77
CA HIS A 35 5.46 7.88 2.13
C HIS A 35 6.54 8.10 1.07
N GLY A 36 6.16 8.06 -0.22
CA GLY A 36 7.08 8.29 -1.33
C GLY A 36 7.46 9.77 -1.51
N LEU A 37 6.49 10.69 -1.43
CA LEU A 37 6.74 12.14 -1.53
C LEU A 37 7.65 12.66 -0.42
N GLY A 38 7.57 12.09 0.78
CA GLY A 38 8.46 12.41 1.90
C GLY A 38 9.94 12.05 1.66
N LYS A 39 10.25 11.34 0.56
CA LYS A 39 11.61 10.96 0.14
C LYS A 39 12.17 11.84 -0.98
N PHE A 40 11.47 12.91 -1.38
CA PHE A 40 11.99 13.86 -2.37
C PHE A 40 12.74 15.03 -1.69
N PRO A 41 13.71 15.66 -2.39
CA PRO A 41 14.18 15.37 -3.75
C PRO A 41 14.95 14.05 -3.84
N LEU A 42 15.06 13.50 -5.05
CA LEU A 42 15.83 12.28 -5.29
C LEU A 42 17.28 12.63 -5.66
N PRO A 43 18.26 11.85 -5.17
CA PRO A 43 18.10 10.73 -4.26
C PRO A 43 17.84 11.18 -2.81
N PRO A 44 17.08 10.40 -2.01
CA PRO A 44 16.76 10.74 -0.61
C PRO A 44 18.00 10.68 0.29
N GLU A 45 18.69 11.80 0.50
CA GLU A 45 19.99 11.87 1.20
C GLU A 45 20.04 11.05 2.50
N LYS A 46 19.06 11.22 3.40
CA LYS A 46 19.03 10.49 4.67
C LYS A 46 18.92 8.97 4.49
N MET A 47 18.14 8.51 3.52
CA MET A 47 17.95 7.10 3.25
C MET A 47 19.16 6.52 2.53
N VAL A 48 19.80 7.30 1.65
CA VAL A 48 21.07 6.95 1.01
C VAL A 48 22.14 6.71 2.05
N THR A 49 22.40 7.67 2.95
CA THR A 49 23.42 7.52 4.00
C THR A 49 23.13 6.32 4.91
N TRP A 50 21.85 6.06 5.21
CA TRP A 50 21.46 4.87 5.96
C TRP A 50 21.76 3.57 5.20
N PHE A 51 21.43 3.49 3.91
CA PHE A 51 21.72 2.32 3.07
C PHE A 51 23.23 2.12 2.84
N GLU A 52 24.00 3.19 2.71
CA GLU A 52 25.47 3.16 2.67
C GLU A 52 26.04 2.54 3.96
N SER A 53 25.52 2.94 5.12
CA SER A 53 25.95 2.40 6.42
C SER A 53 25.67 0.90 6.58
N MET A 54 24.69 0.38 5.81
CA MET A 54 24.37 -1.05 5.75
C MET A 54 25.18 -1.81 4.68
N GLY A 55 26.01 -1.13 3.90
CA GLY A 55 26.86 -1.75 2.87
C GLY A 55 26.17 -2.03 1.54
N TYR A 56 25.07 -1.32 1.21
CA TYR A 56 24.45 -1.45 -0.12
C TYR A 56 25.35 -0.87 -1.22
N MET A 57 25.46 -1.59 -2.36
CA MET A 57 26.34 -1.21 -3.49
C MET A 57 25.84 0.02 -4.28
N TYR A 58 24.53 0.20 -4.43
CA TYR A 58 23.92 1.30 -5.18
C TYR A 58 22.79 1.99 -4.40
N PRO A 59 23.11 2.62 -3.26
CA PRO A 59 22.13 3.14 -2.31
C PRO A 59 21.28 4.26 -2.92
N GLU A 60 21.86 5.17 -3.71
CA GLU A 60 21.12 6.22 -4.43
C GLU A 60 20.05 5.67 -5.36
N ILE A 61 20.40 4.65 -6.16
CA ILE A 61 19.48 4.03 -7.12
C ILE A 61 18.36 3.31 -6.38
N VAL A 62 18.72 2.44 -5.42
CA VAL A 62 17.73 1.62 -4.70
C VAL A 62 16.74 2.49 -3.93
N THR A 63 17.22 3.49 -3.20
CA THR A 63 16.36 4.35 -2.39
C THR A 63 15.49 5.27 -3.25
N SER A 64 16.00 5.73 -4.40
CA SER A 64 15.19 6.46 -5.38
C SER A 64 14.11 5.58 -6.00
N LEU A 65 14.42 4.32 -6.31
CA LEU A 65 13.43 3.36 -6.81
C LEU A 65 12.36 3.04 -5.77
N VAL A 66 12.69 3.01 -4.47
CA VAL A 66 11.70 2.89 -3.41
C VAL A 66 10.76 4.09 -3.41
N ALA A 67 11.30 5.31 -3.43
CA ALA A 67 10.48 6.54 -3.43
C ALA A 67 9.55 6.61 -4.66
N LEU A 68 10.08 6.35 -5.85
CA LEU A 68 9.30 6.31 -7.09
C LEU A 68 8.29 5.16 -7.08
N GLY A 69 8.68 4.00 -6.55
CA GLY A 69 7.82 2.83 -6.40
C GLY A 69 6.64 3.09 -5.48
N GLU A 70 6.85 3.79 -4.36
CA GLU A 70 5.78 4.15 -3.42
C GLU A 70 4.79 5.13 -4.04
N VAL A 71 5.28 6.23 -4.65
CA VAL A 71 4.41 7.19 -5.34
C VAL A 71 3.67 6.52 -6.51
N GLY A 72 4.38 5.77 -7.34
CA GLY A 72 3.84 5.10 -8.51
C GLY A 72 2.83 4.00 -8.15
N ALA A 73 3.10 3.21 -7.12
CA ALA A 73 2.18 2.19 -6.66
C ALA A 73 0.92 2.80 -6.02
N GLY A 74 1.08 3.84 -5.19
CA GLY A 74 -0.05 4.55 -4.59
C GLY A 74 -0.95 5.20 -5.65
N ALA A 75 -0.35 5.91 -6.61
CA ALA A 75 -1.06 6.50 -7.74
C ALA A 75 -1.73 5.42 -8.62
N GLY A 76 -1.02 4.32 -8.90
CA GLY A 76 -1.54 3.22 -9.69
C GLY A 76 -2.74 2.50 -9.07
N ILE A 77 -2.81 2.35 -7.73
CA ILE A 77 -4.00 1.83 -7.05
C ILE A 77 -5.24 2.70 -7.29
N ILE A 78 -5.06 4.03 -7.28
CA ILE A 78 -6.13 5.00 -7.50
C ILE A 78 -6.54 5.03 -8.98
N LEU A 79 -5.57 5.26 -9.87
CA LEU A 79 -5.82 5.35 -11.33
C LEU A 79 -6.31 4.02 -11.91
N GLY A 80 -5.80 2.89 -11.43
CA GLY A 80 -6.28 1.57 -11.79
C GLY A 80 -7.73 1.33 -11.40
N GLY A 81 -8.21 1.94 -10.31
CA GLY A 81 -9.61 1.87 -9.89
C GLY A 81 -10.55 2.74 -10.74
N LEU A 82 -10.06 3.85 -11.30
CA LEU A 82 -10.83 4.72 -12.19
C LEU A 82 -11.05 4.10 -13.57
N ASN A 83 -10.13 3.23 -14.01
CA ASN A 83 -10.21 2.59 -15.32
C ASN A 83 -10.98 1.26 -15.25
N ASN A 84 -12.04 1.15 -16.04
CA ASN A 84 -12.83 -0.07 -16.13
C ASN A 84 -12.20 -1.09 -17.08
N GLY A 85 -12.42 -2.39 -16.80
CA GLY A 85 -11.96 -3.48 -17.64
C GLY A 85 -10.56 -4.00 -17.32
N ASN A 86 -9.97 -4.74 -18.27
CA ASN A 86 -8.76 -5.53 -18.05
C ASN A 86 -7.52 -4.66 -17.73
N VAL A 87 -7.44 -3.45 -18.31
CA VAL A 87 -6.30 -2.54 -18.11
C VAL A 87 -6.27 -2.02 -16.68
N GLY A 88 -7.38 -1.46 -16.18
CA GLY A 88 -7.44 -0.97 -14.80
C GLY A 88 -7.27 -2.10 -13.77
N ASN A 89 -7.80 -3.30 -14.08
CA ASN A 89 -7.58 -4.48 -13.27
C ASN A 89 -6.09 -4.87 -13.21
N LEU A 90 -5.40 -4.87 -14.35
CA LEU A 90 -3.96 -5.17 -14.40
C LEU A 90 -3.14 -4.13 -13.63
N ILE A 91 -3.41 -2.84 -13.84
CA ILE A 91 -2.74 -1.75 -13.12
C ILE A 91 -2.92 -1.93 -11.62
N THR A 92 -4.15 -2.14 -11.14
CA THR A 92 -4.43 -2.34 -9.71
C THR A 92 -3.65 -3.52 -9.15
N ARG A 93 -3.57 -4.64 -9.87
CA ARG A 93 -2.85 -5.83 -9.39
C ARG A 93 -1.35 -5.61 -9.35
N LEU A 94 -0.78 -4.99 -10.37
CA LEU A 94 0.65 -4.66 -10.41
C LEU A 94 1.03 -3.66 -9.32
N SER A 95 0.21 -2.62 -9.12
CA SER A 95 0.41 -1.64 -8.06
C SER A 95 0.27 -2.26 -6.67
N GLY A 96 -0.72 -3.12 -6.44
CA GLY A 96 -0.84 -3.88 -5.19
C GLY A 96 0.37 -4.79 -4.94
N GLY A 97 0.87 -5.45 -5.99
CA GLY A 97 2.10 -6.25 -5.92
C GLY A 97 3.33 -5.41 -5.59
N ALA A 98 3.46 -4.22 -6.17
CA ALA A 98 4.54 -3.29 -5.85
C ALA A 98 4.49 -2.83 -4.38
N VAL A 99 3.29 -2.51 -3.86
CA VAL A 99 3.09 -2.23 -2.42
C VAL A 99 3.61 -3.38 -1.56
N VAL A 100 3.25 -4.62 -1.90
CA VAL A 100 3.67 -5.81 -1.16
C VAL A 100 5.19 -5.94 -1.11
N VAL A 101 5.86 -5.82 -2.26
CA VAL A 101 7.33 -5.93 -2.33
C VAL A 101 8.01 -4.84 -1.51
N ILE A 102 7.54 -3.60 -1.63
CA ILE A 102 8.09 -2.45 -0.89
C ILE A 102 7.85 -2.62 0.62
N MET A 103 6.67 -3.06 1.04
CA MET A 103 6.37 -3.28 2.46
C MET A 103 7.16 -4.43 3.07
N ILE A 104 7.44 -5.50 2.30
CA ILE A 104 8.37 -6.55 2.75
C ILE A 104 9.75 -5.94 3.01
N GLY A 105 10.26 -5.14 2.07
CA GLY A 105 11.54 -4.43 2.26
C GLY A 105 11.52 -3.51 3.49
N ALA A 106 10.47 -2.70 3.65
CA ALA A 106 10.33 -1.80 4.79
C ALA A 106 10.30 -2.57 6.13
N ILE A 107 9.53 -3.66 6.21
CA ILE A 107 9.44 -4.47 7.43
C ILE A 107 10.79 -5.16 7.72
N LEU A 108 11.43 -5.77 6.73
CA LEU A 108 12.67 -6.53 6.94
C LEU A 108 13.90 -5.65 7.18
N ILE A 109 13.96 -4.45 6.59
CA ILE A 109 15.13 -3.58 6.70
C ILE A 109 14.96 -2.57 7.83
N ALA A 110 13.80 -1.91 7.95
CA ALA A 110 13.59 -0.84 8.92
C ALA A 110 12.99 -1.33 10.26
N HIS A 111 12.32 -2.49 10.26
CA HIS A 111 11.48 -2.93 11.39
C HIS A 111 11.61 -4.43 11.69
N SER A 112 12.79 -5.02 11.47
CA SER A 112 13.01 -6.46 11.61
C SER A 112 12.77 -6.97 13.04
N ASP A 113 12.99 -6.13 14.05
CA ASP A 113 12.70 -6.44 15.45
C ASP A 113 11.21 -6.65 15.73
N TRP A 114 10.32 -6.19 14.84
CA TRP A 114 8.87 -6.30 15.04
C TRP A 114 8.31 -7.67 14.71
N LEU A 115 8.98 -8.46 13.87
CA LEU A 115 8.46 -9.71 13.28
C LEU A 115 7.91 -10.71 14.29
N ILE A 116 8.50 -10.76 15.48
CA ILE A 116 8.13 -11.70 16.56
C ILE A 116 7.37 -11.02 17.71
N THR A 117 6.91 -9.79 17.52
CA THR A 117 6.28 -8.99 18.56
C THR A 117 4.93 -8.45 18.13
N LYS A 118 4.11 -8.04 19.11
CA LYS A 118 2.84 -7.36 18.84
C LYS A 118 2.99 -6.04 18.07
N LYS A 119 4.20 -5.43 18.04
CA LYS A 119 4.43 -4.16 17.34
C LYS A 119 4.07 -4.26 15.85
N LEU A 120 4.34 -5.40 15.22
CA LEU A 120 4.00 -5.62 13.81
C LEU A 120 2.50 -5.45 13.57
N PHE A 121 1.65 -6.03 14.42
CA PHE A 121 0.19 -6.00 14.25
C PHE A 121 -0.48 -4.73 14.80
N MET A 122 0.29 -3.85 15.43
CA MET A 122 -0.16 -2.54 15.90
C MET A 122 0.35 -1.38 15.04
N SER A 123 1.09 -1.67 13.97
CA SER A 123 1.72 -0.66 13.10
C SER A 123 0.95 -0.46 11.80
N GLU A 124 1.17 0.68 11.15
CA GLU A 124 0.58 0.99 9.83
C GLU A 124 1.06 0.00 8.75
N GLN A 125 2.33 -0.39 8.82
CA GLN A 125 3.06 -1.12 7.78
C GLN A 125 2.42 -2.47 7.45
N ILE A 126 1.91 -3.19 8.46
CA ILE A 126 1.20 -4.46 8.20
C ILE A 126 -0.13 -4.24 7.49
N PHE A 127 -0.86 -3.15 7.80
CA PHE A 127 -2.12 -2.85 7.13
C PHE A 127 -1.89 -2.41 5.68
N LEU A 128 -0.85 -1.62 5.41
CA LEU A 128 -0.44 -1.30 4.03
C LEU A 128 -0.09 -2.55 3.25
N PHE A 129 0.68 -3.48 3.85
CA PHE A 129 0.99 -4.77 3.26
C PHE A 129 -0.28 -5.58 2.95
N LEU A 130 -1.19 -5.73 3.92
CA LEU A 130 -2.40 -6.53 3.76
C LEU A 130 -3.35 -5.94 2.71
N ILE A 131 -3.53 -4.63 2.68
CA ILE A 131 -4.39 -3.96 1.68
C ILE A 131 -3.73 -4.00 0.29
N GLY A 132 -2.40 -3.85 0.22
CA GLY A 132 -1.65 -4.06 -1.02
C GLY A 132 -1.82 -5.47 -1.58
N LEU A 133 -1.69 -6.48 -0.71
CA LEU A 133 -1.91 -7.89 -1.07
C LEU A 133 -3.35 -8.14 -1.50
N TYR A 134 -4.33 -7.53 -0.82
CA TYR A 134 -5.73 -7.57 -1.23
C TYR A 134 -5.89 -7.11 -2.68
N PHE A 135 -5.34 -5.94 -3.06
CA PHE A 135 -5.44 -5.45 -4.45
C PHE A 135 -4.62 -6.27 -5.45
N ALA A 136 -3.46 -6.81 -5.05
CA ALA A 136 -2.65 -7.71 -5.88
C ALA A 136 -3.43 -8.97 -6.30
N ILE A 137 -4.19 -9.54 -5.36
CA ILE A 137 -4.99 -10.76 -5.57
C ILE A 137 -6.30 -10.42 -6.27
N LYS A 138 -7.08 -9.50 -5.71
CA LYS A 138 -8.47 -9.20 -6.11
C LYS A 138 -8.57 -8.36 -7.39
N GLY A 139 -7.66 -7.41 -7.58
CA GLY A 139 -7.75 -6.43 -8.66
C GLY A 139 -8.96 -5.51 -8.55
N ASN A 140 -9.70 -5.34 -9.65
CA ASN A 140 -10.93 -4.52 -9.70
C ASN A 140 -12.22 -5.33 -9.61
N LYS A 141 -12.11 -6.65 -9.47
CA LYS A 141 -13.25 -7.57 -9.46
C LYS A 141 -13.80 -7.77 -8.07
#